data_AF-A0A1D3CVE5-F1
#
_entry.id   AF-A0A1D3CVE5-F1
#
_cell.length_a   1.000
_cell.length_b   1.000
_cell.length_c   1.000
_cell.angle_alpha   90.00
_cell.angle_beta   90.00
_cell.angle_gamma   90.00
#
_symmetry.space_group_name_H-M   'P 1'
#
loop_
_entity.id
_entity.type
_entity.pdbx_description
1 polymer ?
#
loop_
_entity_poly.entity_id
_entity_poly.type
_entity_poly.pdbx_seq_one_letter_code
_entity_poly.pdbx_strand_id
1 'polypeptide(L)'
;MEDSGERLREVSISLSVDDEQTGQHPLLQHSADEESQHGSEDYPPKGDSKSPEIQKDKEIMKAALARGHLMARKAARKGYEKSKLFVANQYTLFKQDAKRGPKIIRWMSIVACILLLPGIFVDLITMALTLSPAEVLTDIYGILGSVLVLAAEFSRKSTRFGVRAMLHYYVRFVEFSAGRGMVQLYVASTCVSLHNLLNLLKFLPGVALLLCGIVNIIWGTYAACKLNSMLARLRDAEGGDVGSKPMTEQLDLIERKFEAMDRRGDGLLSKDDLREAVVEMNLMMDALELDAVFEYMDKDGNGFISKDEFESWWLANKGVKVL
;
A
#
# COMPACT_ATOMS: atom_id res chain seq x y z
N MET A 1 57.56 -1.71 -41.33
CA MET A 1 57.23 -0.31 -41.03
C MET A 1 55.75 -0.31 -40.70
N GLU A 2 55.25 -0.16 -39.49
CA GLU A 2 55.68 0.05 -38.09
C GLU A 2 54.42 -0.38 -37.31
N ASP A 3 54.47 -1.36 -36.42
CA ASP A 3 54.63 -1.24 -34.96
C ASP A 3 53.69 -0.25 -34.25
N SER A 4 53.28 -0.63 -33.03
CA SER A 4 52.33 -0.01 -32.07
C SER A 4 50.93 -0.64 -32.16
N GLY A 5 50.50 -1.59 -31.32
CA GLY A 5 50.93 -1.88 -29.95
C GLY A 5 50.07 -1.14 -28.95
N GLU A 6 48.80 -1.54 -28.79
CA GLU A 6 48.03 -1.22 -27.58
C GLU A 6 47.36 -2.48 -27.01
N ARG A 7 47.81 -2.77 -25.81
CA ARG A 7 47.50 -3.85 -24.89
C ARG A 7 46.74 -3.18 -23.74
N LEU A 8 46.02 -3.99 -22.94
CA LEU A 8 45.46 -3.70 -21.59
C LEU A 8 43.96 -3.27 -21.61
N ARG A 9 43.05 -3.78 -20.78
CA ARG A 9 43.15 -4.63 -19.58
C ARG A 9 41.75 -5.21 -19.29
N GLU A 10 41.63 -6.53 -19.16
CA GLU A 10 40.52 -7.14 -18.41
C GLU A 10 40.70 -6.78 -16.93
N VAL A 11 39.67 -6.21 -16.32
CA VAL A 11 39.64 -5.89 -14.89
C VAL A 11 39.09 -7.11 -14.16
N SER A 12 40.01 -7.94 -13.68
CA SER A 12 39.77 -8.95 -12.65
C SER A 12 39.59 -8.26 -11.29
N ILE A 13 38.36 -8.26 -10.77
CA ILE A 13 38.09 -7.82 -9.40
C ILE A 13 38.32 -9.01 -8.46
N SER A 14 39.50 -9.01 -7.83
CA SER A 14 39.80 -9.75 -6.62
C SER A 14 39.05 -9.11 -5.44
N LEU A 15 38.04 -9.77 -4.89
CA LEU A 15 37.51 -9.41 -3.57
C LEU A 15 38.23 -10.25 -2.50
N SER A 16 39.21 -9.60 -1.89
CA SER A 16 39.83 -9.98 -0.62
C SER A 16 38.76 -10.04 0.45
N VAL A 17 38.64 -11.18 1.11
CA VAL A 17 37.86 -11.36 2.35
C VAL A 17 38.86 -11.29 3.49
N ASP A 18 38.77 -10.22 4.26
CA ASP A 18 39.12 -10.04 5.68
C ASP A 18 38.43 -8.68 6.02
N ASP A 19 37.69 -8.45 7.09
CA ASP A 19 37.92 -8.87 8.47
C ASP A 19 36.66 -8.61 9.34
N GLU A 20 36.70 -9.11 10.57
CA GLU A 20 35.76 -8.98 11.69
C GLU A 20 35.04 -7.63 11.87
N GLN A 21 33.75 -7.69 12.23
CA GLN A 21 33.25 -7.20 13.54
C GLN A 21 31.77 -7.56 13.80
N THR A 22 31.57 -8.40 14.81
CA THR A 22 30.58 -8.32 15.91
C THR A 22 29.21 -7.65 15.68
N GLY A 23 28.14 -8.43 15.87
CA GLY A 23 26.79 -7.93 16.14
C GLY A 23 25.79 -9.06 16.39
N GLN A 24 25.40 -9.24 17.65
CA GLN A 24 24.59 -10.32 18.19
C GLN A 24 23.14 -10.37 17.64
N HIS A 25 22.59 -11.59 17.48
CA HIS A 25 21.16 -11.88 17.63
C HIS A 25 21.00 -13.37 18.05
N PRO A 26 19.87 -13.79 18.67
CA PRO A 26 19.89 -14.37 19.99
C PRO A 26 19.76 -15.90 19.95
N LEU A 27 20.33 -16.49 20.99
CA LEU A 27 20.34 -17.89 21.37
C LEU A 27 18.96 -18.56 21.25
N LEU A 28 18.94 -19.71 20.57
CA LEU A 28 18.15 -20.85 21.01
C LEU A 28 19.08 -21.75 21.83
N GLN A 29 18.83 -21.78 23.14
CA GLN A 29 19.55 -22.55 24.14
C GLN A 29 18.62 -23.64 24.66
N HIS A 30 19.02 -24.90 24.47
CA HIS A 30 18.64 -26.13 25.19
C HIS A 30 19.26 -27.27 24.37
N SER A 31 20.00 -28.24 24.86
CA SER A 31 20.34 -28.69 26.22
C SER A 31 21.23 -29.93 26.04
N ALA A 32 22.31 -30.05 26.80
CA ALA A 32 22.81 -31.29 27.42
C ALA A 32 24.30 -31.12 27.75
N ASP A 33 24.56 -30.62 28.96
CA ASP A 33 25.81 -30.89 29.66
C ASP A 33 25.55 -32.11 30.55
N GLU A 34 26.37 -33.14 30.43
CA GLU A 34 26.77 -33.96 31.57
C GLU A 34 28.17 -34.52 31.26
N GLU A 35 29.16 -33.91 31.90
CA GLU A 35 30.54 -34.36 31.96
C GLU A 35 30.64 -35.71 32.70
N SER A 36 31.49 -36.61 32.20
CA SER A 36 32.18 -37.55 33.08
C SER A 36 33.66 -37.60 32.72
N GLN A 37 34.49 -37.26 33.70
CA GLN A 37 35.95 -37.33 33.67
C GLN A 37 36.41 -38.79 33.79
N HIS A 38 37.22 -39.27 32.86
CA HIS A 38 38.24 -40.28 33.18
C HIS A 38 39.33 -40.38 32.10
N GLY A 39 40.57 -40.57 32.56
CA GLY A 39 41.56 -41.36 31.83
C GLY A 39 42.58 -40.60 30.99
N SER A 40 43.76 -40.41 31.57
CA SER A 40 45.03 -40.18 30.89
C SER A 40 45.35 -41.28 29.86
N GLU A 41 45.51 -40.93 28.59
CA GLU A 41 46.26 -41.76 27.63
C GLU A 41 47.16 -40.92 26.72
N ASP A 42 48.42 -41.36 26.71
CA ASP A 42 49.58 -40.90 25.97
C ASP A 42 49.39 -41.13 24.46
N TYR A 43 49.51 -40.10 23.63
CA TYR A 43 49.54 -40.25 22.16
C TYR A 43 50.84 -39.66 21.59
N PRO A 44 51.58 -40.40 20.75
CA PRO A 44 52.79 -39.91 20.13
C PRO A 44 52.46 -38.86 19.05
N PRO A 45 53.42 -37.98 18.68
CA PRO A 45 53.16 -36.95 17.69
C PRO A 45 52.99 -37.62 16.33
N LYS A 46 51.77 -37.63 15.79
CA LYS A 46 51.54 -38.10 14.41
C LYS A 46 52.06 -37.05 13.44
N GLY A 47 53.16 -37.42 12.78
CA GLY A 47 53.88 -36.62 11.82
C GLY A 47 53.04 -36.13 10.64
N ASP A 48 53.39 -34.94 10.21
CA ASP A 48 52.90 -34.28 9.00
C ASP A 48 53.36 -35.03 7.75
N SER A 49 52.47 -35.84 7.19
CA SER A 49 52.48 -36.15 5.75
C SER A 49 51.04 -36.38 5.28
N LYS A 50 50.28 -35.28 5.14
CA LYS A 50 48.96 -35.35 4.50
C LYS A 50 49.17 -35.69 3.03
N SER A 51 48.77 -36.90 2.62
CA SER A 51 48.80 -37.33 1.22
C SER A 51 48.10 -36.28 0.33
N PRO A 52 48.67 -35.90 -0.83
CA PRO A 52 48.13 -34.84 -1.70
C PRO A 52 46.66 -35.07 -2.13
N GLU A 53 46.19 -36.32 -2.17
CA GLU A 53 44.78 -36.66 -2.38
C GLU A 53 43.86 -36.16 -1.26
N ILE A 54 44.25 -36.34 0.00
CA ILE A 54 43.46 -35.92 1.17
C ILE A 54 43.32 -34.40 1.23
N GLN A 55 44.36 -33.67 0.78
CA GLN A 55 44.33 -32.21 0.71
C GLN A 55 43.40 -31.74 -0.42
N LYS A 56 43.41 -32.41 -1.58
CA LYS A 56 42.56 -32.12 -2.73
C LYS A 56 41.07 -32.36 -2.41
N ASP A 57 40.75 -33.45 -1.73
CA ASP A 57 39.37 -33.77 -1.33
C ASP A 57 38.81 -32.77 -0.32
N LYS A 58 39.64 -32.27 0.61
CA LYS A 58 39.25 -31.20 1.53
C LYS A 58 38.95 -29.88 0.82
N GLU A 59 39.73 -29.50 -0.19
CA GLU A 59 39.49 -28.31 -1.00
C GLU A 59 38.20 -28.44 -1.84
N ILE A 60 37.95 -29.61 -2.43
CA ILE A 60 36.70 -29.90 -3.15
C ILE A 60 35.50 -29.80 -2.21
N MET A 61 35.59 -30.37 -1.00
CA MET A 61 34.53 -30.31 -0.01
C MET A 61 34.28 -28.89 0.50
N LYS A 62 35.35 -28.10 0.73
CA LYS A 62 35.25 -26.69 1.12
C LYS A 62 34.61 -25.84 0.02
N ALA A 63 34.97 -26.07 -1.25
CA ALA A 63 34.36 -25.41 -2.39
C ALA A 63 32.87 -25.80 -2.56
N ALA A 64 32.52 -27.06 -2.33
CA ALA A 64 31.12 -27.52 -2.35
C ALA A 64 30.29 -26.89 -1.23
N LEU A 65 30.82 -26.80 -0.01
CA LEU A 65 30.17 -26.15 1.13
C LEU A 65 29.95 -24.64 0.87
N ALA A 66 30.97 -23.96 0.36
CA ALA A 66 30.88 -22.54 -0.01
C ALA A 66 29.81 -22.28 -1.08
N ARG A 67 29.74 -23.15 -2.11
CA ARG A 67 28.67 -23.11 -3.13
C ARG A 67 27.30 -23.36 -2.51
N GLY A 68 27.18 -24.33 -1.59
CA GLY A 68 25.95 -24.62 -0.86
C GLY A 68 25.45 -23.41 -0.06
N HIS A 69 26.34 -22.77 0.72
CA HIS A 69 26.01 -21.55 1.46
C HIS A 69 25.62 -20.38 0.55
N LEU A 70 26.32 -20.18 -0.57
CA LEU A 70 25.99 -19.14 -1.53
C LEU A 70 24.60 -19.37 -2.15
N MET A 71 24.30 -20.60 -2.56
CA MET A 71 22.99 -20.96 -3.11
C MET A 71 21.89 -20.80 -2.06
N ALA A 72 22.13 -21.21 -0.81
CA ALA A 72 21.20 -21.02 0.29
C ALA A 72 20.92 -19.54 0.57
N ARG A 73 21.97 -18.70 0.60
CA ARG A 73 21.83 -17.23 0.75
C ARG A 73 21.07 -16.61 -0.42
N LYS A 74 21.34 -17.02 -1.66
CA LYS A 74 20.62 -16.54 -2.86
C LYS A 74 19.14 -16.94 -2.81
N ALA A 75 18.84 -18.19 -2.43
CA ALA A 75 17.46 -18.66 -2.29
C ALA A 75 16.72 -17.92 -1.18
N ALA A 76 17.37 -17.70 -0.02
CA ALA A 76 16.82 -16.94 1.09
C ALA A 76 16.53 -15.48 0.69
N ARG A 77 17.47 -14.81 0.00
CA ARG A 77 17.29 -13.44 -0.50
C ARG A 77 16.11 -13.35 -1.48
N LYS A 78 16.02 -14.29 -2.43
CA LYS A 78 14.91 -14.34 -3.39
C LYS A 78 13.56 -14.55 -2.68
N GLY A 79 13.52 -15.37 -1.64
CA GLY A 79 12.32 -15.57 -0.80
C GLY A 79 11.92 -14.32 -0.01
N TYR A 80 12.91 -13.61 0.53
CA TYR A 80 12.74 -12.35 1.24
C TYR A 80 12.19 -11.24 0.34
N GLU A 81 12.76 -11.04 -0.85
CA GLU A 81 12.33 -10.03 -1.82
C GLU A 81 10.88 -10.27 -2.28
N LYS A 82 10.50 -11.53 -2.55
CA LYS A 82 9.11 -11.90 -2.86
C LYS A 82 8.16 -11.58 -1.71
N SER A 83 8.57 -11.86 -0.48
CA SER A 83 7.74 -11.60 0.71
C SER A 83 7.55 -10.10 0.93
N LYS A 84 8.61 -9.29 0.73
CA LYS A 84 8.55 -7.83 0.80
C LYS A 84 7.58 -7.25 -0.23
N LEU A 85 7.68 -7.70 -1.49
CA LEU A 85 6.76 -7.26 -2.54
C LEU A 85 5.31 -7.64 -2.24
N PHE A 86 5.07 -8.85 -1.73
CA PHE A 86 3.74 -9.29 -1.33
C PHE A 86 3.13 -8.40 -0.24
N VAL A 87 3.91 -8.06 0.81
CA VAL A 87 3.44 -7.16 1.89
C VAL A 87 3.18 -5.76 1.35
N ALA A 88 4.01 -5.25 0.45
CA ALA A 88 3.80 -3.96 -0.19
C ALA A 88 2.51 -3.93 -1.03
N ASN A 89 2.26 -4.96 -1.84
CA ASN A 89 1.03 -5.07 -2.63
C ASN A 89 -0.22 -5.18 -1.73
N GLN A 90 -0.12 -5.95 -0.63
CA GLN A 90 -1.21 -6.02 0.35
C GLN A 90 -1.46 -4.67 1.04
N TYR A 91 -0.40 -3.90 1.32
CA TYR A 91 -0.52 -2.57 1.90
C TYR A 91 -1.28 -1.61 0.97
N THR A 92 -0.96 -1.58 -0.31
CA THR A 92 -1.59 -0.65 -1.27
C THR A 92 -3.04 -1.00 -1.56
N LEU A 93 -3.36 -2.29 -1.70
CA LEU A 93 -4.74 -2.79 -1.76
C LEU A 93 -5.53 -2.36 -0.52
N PHE A 94 -4.97 -2.60 0.67
CA PHE A 94 -5.66 -2.31 1.92
C PHE A 94 -5.82 -0.80 2.18
N LYS A 95 -4.86 0.02 1.75
CA LYS A 95 -4.94 1.49 1.78
C LYS A 95 -6.12 2.00 0.96
N GLN A 96 -6.37 1.42 -0.21
CA GLN A 96 -7.54 1.75 -1.02
C GLN A 96 -8.84 1.28 -0.37
N ASP A 97 -8.87 0.11 0.23
CA ASP A 97 -10.06 -0.41 0.94
C ASP A 97 -10.41 0.44 2.15
N ALA A 98 -9.42 0.97 2.88
CA ALA A 98 -9.61 1.91 3.98
C ALA A 98 -10.28 3.22 3.50
N LYS A 99 -9.90 3.70 2.30
CA LYS A 99 -10.55 4.83 1.64
C LYS A 99 -11.95 4.46 1.13
N ARG A 100 -12.20 3.25 0.64
CA ARG A 100 -13.50 2.93 -0.02
C ARG A 100 -14.59 2.51 0.97
N GLY A 101 -14.24 1.73 2.00
CA GLY A 101 -15.19 1.11 2.91
C GLY A 101 -16.08 0.04 2.24
N PRO A 102 -16.88 -0.71 3.01
CA PRO A 102 -17.75 -1.75 2.47
C PRO A 102 -18.82 -1.19 1.51
N LYS A 103 -18.98 -1.85 0.35
CA LYS A 103 -19.97 -1.43 -0.68
C LYS A 103 -21.40 -1.35 -0.15
N ILE A 104 -21.78 -2.24 0.78
CA ILE A 104 -23.14 -2.28 1.33
C ILE A 104 -23.48 -1.04 2.16
N ILE A 105 -22.55 -0.59 3.01
CA ILE A 105 -22.76 0.58 3.87
C ILE A 105 -22.97 1.84 3.02
N ARG A 106 -22.27 1.91 1.89
CA ARG A 106 -22.41 2.97 0.90
C ARG A 106 -23.81 3.00 0.27
N TRP A 107 -24.35 1.87 -0.16
CA TRP A 107 -25.69 1.84 -0.74
C TRP A 107 -26.75 2.24 0.30
N MET A 108 -26.58 1.78 1.54
CA MET A 108 -27.46 2.14 2.64
C MET A 108 -27.39 3.65 2.95
N SER A 109 -26.20 4.26 2.96
CA SER A 109 -26.05 5.69 3.24
C SER A 109 -26.68 6.55 2.13
N ILE A 110 -26.51 6.19 0.86
CA ILE A 110 -27.14 6.89 -0.28
C ILE A 110 -28.67 6.83 -0.15
N VAL A 111 -29.23 5.64 0.08
CA VAL A 111 -30.67 5.46 0.21
C VAL A 111 -31.21 6.24 1.40
N ALA A 112 -30.53 6.19 2.54
CA ALA A 112 -30.90 6.95 3.73
C ALA A 112 -30.92 8.47 3.45
N CYS A 113 -29.89 9.03 2.83
CA CYS A 113 -29.84 10.45 2.50
C CYS A 113 -30.93 10.86 1.50
N ILE A 114 -31.23 10.05 0.48
CA ILE A 114 -32.29 10.34 -0.49
C ILE A 114 -33.67 10.36 0.18
N LEU A 115 -33.93 9.43 1.11
CA LEU A 115 -35.19 9.39 1.87
C LEU A 115 -35.32 10.56 2.87
N LEU A 116 -34.20 11.00 3.42
CA LEU A 116 -34.13 12.01 4.48
C LEU A 116 -34.31 13.45 3.95
N LEU A 117 -33.78 13.75 2.76
CA LEU A 117 -33.84 15.09 2.16
C LEU A 117 -35.26 15.68 2.00
N PRO A 118 -36.25 14.95 1.44
CA PRO A 118 -37.63 15.45 1.37
C PRO A 118 -38.23 15.74 2.74
N GLY A 119 -37.93 14.89 3.73
CA GLY A 119 -38.38 15.08 5.10
C GLY A 119 -37.83 16.37 5.70
N ILE A 120 -36.53 16.64 5.55
CA ILE A 120 -35.91 17.90 6.02
C ILE A 120 -36.46 19.12 5.29
N PHE A 121 -36.70 19.00 3.99
CA PHE A 121 -37.24 20.11 3.22
C PHE A 121 -38.66 20.53 3.66
N VAL A 122 -39.53 19.56 3.95
CA VAL A 122 -40.90 19.84 4.44
C VAL A 122 -40.85 20.50 5.83
N ASP A 123 -39.96 20.04 6.70
CA ASP A 123 -39.83 20.62 8.05
C ASP A 123 -39.22 22.02 8.00
N LEU A 124 -38.25 22.27 7.12
CA LEU A 124 -37.69 23.60 6.88
C LEU A 124 -38.78 24.60 6.51
N ILE A 125 -39.70 24.22 5.61
CA ILE A 125 -40.85 25.07 5.25
C ILE A 125 -41.77 25.28 6.45
N THR A 126 -42.04 24.22 7.21
CA THR A 126 -42.94 24.27 8.36
C THR A 126 -42.38 25.16 9.48
N MET A 127 -41.09 25.02 9.80
CA MET A 127 -40.42 25.78 10.86
C MET A 127 -40.04 27.20 10.46
N ALA A 128 -39.86 27.47 9.16
CA ALA A 128 -39.75 28.83 8.65
C ALA A 128 -41.03 29.64 8.94
N LEU A 129 -42.19 28.99 8.97
CA LEU A 129 -43.47 29.65 9.32
C LEU A 129 -43.66 29.82 10.84
N THR A 130 -43.03 28.97 11.67
CA THR A 130 -43.12 29.06 13.14
C THR A 130 -42.12 30.05 13.76
N LEU A 131 -41.27 30.69 12.95
CA LEU A 131 -40.28 31.70 13.37
C LEU A 131 -39.29 31.21 14.44
N SER A 132 -38.93 29.93 14.42
CA SER A 132 -37.86 29.36 15.27
C SER A 132 -36.52 29.35 14.51
N PRO A 133 -35.66 30.38 14.67
CA PRO A 133 -34.42 30.48 13.87
C PRO A 133 -33.42 29.36 14.14
N ALA A 134 -33.42 28.78 15.36
CA ALA A 134 -32.50 27.71 15.73
C ALA A 134 -32.83 26.38 15.03
N GLU A 135 -34.11 26.06 14.88
CA GLU A 135 -34.57 24.83 14.21
C GLU A 135 -34.36 24.94 12.69
N VAL A 136 -34.68 26.08 12.11
CA VAL A 136 -34.40 26.39 10.70
C VAL A 136 -32.91 26.23 10.39
N LEU A 137 -32.04 26.76 11.27
CA LEU A 137 -30.59 26.63 11.10
C LEU A 137 -30.14 25.16 11.17
N THR A 138 -30.73 24.37 12.07
CA THR A 138 -30.43 22.93 12.22
C THR A 138 -30.83 22.16 10.96
N ASP A 139 -32.00 22.44 10.38
CA ASP A 139 -32.45 21.82 9.12
C ASP A 139 -31.56 22.21 7.93
N ILE A 140 -31.14 23.47 7.84
CA ILE A 140 -30.18 23.92 6.81
C ILE A 140 -28.88 23.13 6.91
N TYR A 141 -28.32 22.98 8.11
CA TYR A 141 -27.11 22.17 8.30
C TYR A 141 -27.35 20.67 8.06
N GLY A 142 -28.54 20.15 8.36
CA GLY A 142 -28.95 18.79 8.04
C GLY A 142 -28.99 18.52 6.53
N ILE A 143 -29.49 19.48 5.74
CA ILE A 143 -29.45 19.41 4.26
C ILE A 143 -28.00 19.46 3.77
N LEU A 144 -27.20 20.42 4.25
CA LEU A 144 -25.80 20.56 3.86
C LEU A 144 -24.99 19.29 4.16
N GLY A 145 -25.18 18.71 5.34
CA GLY A 145 -24.54 17.45 5.73
C GLY A 145 -25.00 16.27 4.87
N SER A 146 -26.30 16.17 4.57
CA SER A 146 -26.85 15.12 3.69
C SER A 146 -26.31 15.22 2.27
N VAL A 147 -26.21 16.44 1.74
CA VAL A 147 -25.60 16.71 0.43
C VAL A 147 -24.10 16.38 0.46
N LEU A 148 -23.39 16.71 1.54
CA LEU A 148 -21.98 16.36 1.68
C LEU A 148 -21.76 14.84 1.71
N VAL A 149 -22.60 14.08 2.43
CA VAL A 149 -22.55 12.61 2.43
C VAL A 149 -22.84 12.07 1.02
N LEU A 150 -23.87 12.56 0.35
CA LEU A 150 -24.17 12.15 -1.04
C LEU A 150 -23.03 12.50 -2.00
N ALA A 151 -22.44 13.68 -1.90
CA ALA A 151 -21.29 14.09 -2.70
C ALA A 151 -20.08 13.18 -2.44
N ALA A 152 -19.84 12.81 -1.19
CA ALA A 152 -18.78 11.87 -0.81
C ALA A 152 -19.03 10.44 -1.32
N GLU A 153 -20.28 10.01 -1.37
CA GLU A 153 -20.67 8.74 -1.98
C GLU A 153 -20.60 8.81 -3.52
N PHE A 154 -20.96 9.94 -4.14
CA PHE A 154 -20.98 10.09 -5.60
C PHE A 154 -19.59 10.31 -6.19
N SER A 155 -18.72 11.04 -5.50
CA SER A 155 -17.27 11.21 -5.79
C SER A 155 -16.56 9.86 -6.03
N ARG A 156 -17.07 8.77 -5.44
CA ARG A 156 -16.52 7.41 -5.56
C ARG A 156 -17.10 6.58 -6.70
N LYS A 157 -18.11 7.04 -7.44
CA LYS A 157 -18.67 6.36 -8.62
C LYS A 157 -18.58 7.22 -9.87
N SER A 158 -18.69 8.54 -9.73
CA SER A 158 -18.64 9.46 -10.84
C SER A 158 -17.25 10.05 -10.98
N THR A 159 -16.68 9.81 -12.15
CA THR A 159 -15.44 10.36 -12.67
C THR A 159 -15.58 11.83 -13.11
N ARG A 160 -16.69 12.51 -12.79
CA ARG A 160 -16.84 13.94 -13.10
C ARG A 160 -15.82 14.74 -12.29
N PHE A 161 -14.81 15.20 -13.02
CA PHE A 161 -13.58 15.88 -12.61
C PHE A 161 -13.73 16.89 -11.45
N GLY A 162 -14.90 17.53 -11.31
CA GLY A 162 -15.13 18.56 -10.29
C GLY A 162 -15.36 18.05 -8.86
N VAL A 163 -16.19 17.02 -8.65
CA VAL A 163 -16.66 16.70 -7.29
C VAL A 163 -15.58 16.02 -6.46
N ARG A 164 -14.85 15.08 -7.05
CA ARG A 164 -13.75 14.38 -6.36
C ARG A 164 -12.60 15.33 -6.02
N ALA A 165 -12.18 16.17 -6.97
CA ALA A 165 -11.13 17.16 -6.74
C ALA A 165 -11.54 18.20 -5.69
N MET A 166 -12.79 18.68 -5.73
CA MET A 166 -13.31 19.63 -4.74
C MET A 166 -13.36 19.02 -3.34
N LEU A 167 -13.82 17.78 -3.19
CA LEU A 167 -13.80 17.08 -1.90
C LEU A 167 -12.37 16.86 -1.40
N HIS A 168 -11.45 16.44 -2.27
CA HIS A 168 -10.05 16.25 -1.88
C HIS A 168 -9.41 17.54 -1.38
N TYR A 169 -9.73 18.68 -2.04
CA TYR A 169 -9.18 19.99 -1.70
C TYR A 169 -9.79 20.58 -0.43
N TYR A 170 -11.13 20.62 -0.32
CA TYR A 170 -11.82 21.30 0.78
C TYR A 170 -12.13 20.38 1.97
N VAL A 171 -12.37 19.09 1.73
CA VAL A 171 -12.94 18.18 2.73
C VAL A 171 -12.22 16.81 2.72
N ARG A 172 -10.89 16.84 2.74
CA ARG A 172 -10.04 15.63 2.67
C ARG A 172 -10.41 14.56 3.68
N PHE A 173 -10.84 14.94 4.89
CA PHE A 173 -11.18 13.96 5.93
C PHE A 173 -12.39 13.09 5.56
N VAL A 174 -13.32 13.58 4.74
CA VAL A 174 -14.52 12.85 4.29
C VAL A 174 -14.18 11.77 3.27
N GLU A 175 -12.99 11.79 2.68
CA GLU A 175 -12.54 10.66 1.85
C GLU A 175 -12.27 9.41 2.67
N PHE A 176 -11.96 9.56 3.97
CA PHE A 176 -11.77 8.41 4.86
C PHE A 176 -13.12 7.88 5.37
N SER A 177 -13.20 6.54 5.51
CA SER A 177 -14.41 5.89 6.03
C SER A 177 -14.82 6.44 7.41
N ALA A 178 -13.87 6.63 8.33
CA ALA A 178 -14.15 7.18 9.65
C ALA A 178 -14.65 8.63 9.60
N GLY A 179 -14.06 9.47 8.73
CA GLY A 179 -14.49 10.85 8.55
C GLY A 179 -15.92 10.97 8.02
N ARG A 180 -16.30 10.12 7.07
CA ARG A 180 -17.69 9.99 6.62
C ARG A 180 -18.62 9.55 7.73
N GLY A 181 -18.21 8.59 8.55
CA GLY A 181 -19.00 8.15 9.68
C GLY A 181 -19.27 9.28 10.67
N MET A 182 -18.31 10.18 10.90
CA MET A 182 -18.52 11.38 11.72
C MET A 182 -19.58 12.32 11.13
N VAL A 183 -19.54 12.57 9.82
CA VAL A 183 -20.56 13.40 9.15
C VAL A 183 -21.94 12.73 9.21
N GLN A 184 -22.01 11.40 9.05
CA GLN A 184 -23.25 10.63 9.16
C GLN A 184 -23.84 10.68 10.57
N LEU A 185 -23.00 10.59 11.62
CA LEU A 185 -23.43 10.77 13.01
C LEU A 185 -23.97 12.18 13.25
N TYR A 186 -23.32 13.20 12.69
CA TYR A 186 -23.79 14.59 12.78
C TYR A 186 -25.16 14.79 12.11
N VAL A 187 -25.33 14.29 10.88
CA VAL A 187 -26.63 14.37 10.19
C VAL A 187 -27.69 13.54 10.91
N ALA A 188 -27.32 12.40 11.49
CA ALA A 188 -28.25 11.59 12.26
C ALA A 188 -28.72 12.31 13.53
N SER A 189 -27.85 13.06 14.22
CA SER A 189 -28.21 13.76 15.46
C SER A 189 -29.25 14.87 15.23
N THR A 190 -29.24 15.53 14.06
CA THR A 190 -30.28 16.51 13.69
C THR A 190 -31.65 15.87 13.43
N CYS A 191 -31.71 14.54 13.27
CA CYS A 191 -32.93 13.81 12.92
C CYS A 191 -33.63 13.13 14.10
N VAL A 192 -33.10 13.24 15.33
CA VAL A 192 -33.59 12.52 16.54
C VAL A 192 -34.81 13.18 17.19
N SER A 193 -35.35 14.27 16.64
CA SER A 193 -36.49 14.98 17.26
C SER A 193 -37.82 14.21 17.07
N LEU A 194 -38.35 13.63 18.15
CA LEU A 194 -39.52 12.72 18.15
C LEU A 194 -40.89 13.42 18.35
N HIS A 195 -41.04 14.69 17.99
CA HIS A 195 -42.25 15.43 18.39
C HIS A 195 -43.51 15.16 17.53
N ASN A 196 -43.41 14.63 16.30
CA ASN A 196 -44.57 14.48 15.38
C ASN A 196 -44.53 13.21 14.48
N LEU A 197 -45.69 12.80 13.94
CA LEU A 197 -45.82 11.66 12.98
C LEU A 197 -45.07 11.91 11.65
N LEU A 198 -45.02 13.16 11.18
CA LEU A 198 -44.21 13.55 10.01
C LEU A 198 -42.71 13.38 10.25
N ASN A 199 -42.27 13.37 11.52
CA ASN A 199 -40.88 13.09 11.87
C ASN A 199 -40.53 11.62 11.69
N LEU A 200 -41.50 10.70 11.51
CA LEU A 200 -41.22 9.30 11.20
C LEU A 200 -40.44 9.14 9.88
N LEU A 201 -40.73 10.00 8.89
CA LEU A 201 -40.00 10.03 7.61
C LEU A 201 -38.55 10.45 7.77
N LYS A 202 -38.21 11.24 8.79
CA LYS A 202 -36.84 11.65 9.13
C LYS A 202 -36.16 10.65 10.07
N PHE A 203 -36.92 10.13 11.03
CA PHE A 203 -36.43 9.30 12.12
C PHE A 203 -35.87 7.97 11.61
N LEU A 204 -36.62 7.26 10.76
CA LEU A 204 -36.19 5.95 10.28
C LEU A 204 -34.92 6.02 9.41
N PRO A 205 -34.82 6.91 8.40
CA PRO A 205 -33.57 7.11 7.67
C PRO A 205 -32.45 7.67 8.55
N GLY A 206 -32.76 8.51 9.54
CA GLY A 206 -31.80 9.06 10.50
C GLY A 206 -31.14 7.97 11.36
N VAL A 207 -31.93 7.03 11.90
CA VAL A 207 -31.41 5.87 12.64
C VAL A 207 -30.57 4.96 11.74
N ALA A 208 -31.02 4.70 10.50
CA ALA A 208 -30.23 3.94 9.55
C ALA A 208 -28.87 4.60 9.25
N LEU A 209 -28.85 5.93 9.13
CA LEU A 209 -27.63 6.71 8.90
C LEU A 209 -26.72 6.70 10.14
N LEU A 210 -27.29 6.75 11.35
CA LEU A 210 -26.55 6.62 12.61
C LEU A 210 -25.79 5.29 12.65
N LEU A 211 -26.48 4.18 12.37
CA LEU A 211 -25.88 2.85 12.35
C LEU A 211 -24.79 2.75 11.27
N CYS A 212 -25.05 3.26 10.06
CA CYS A 212 -24.02 3.33 9.01
C CYS A 212 -22.80 4.12 9.46
N GLY A 213 -23.01 5.24 10.17
CA GLY A 213 -21.95 6.09 10.70
C GLY A 213 -21.06 5.37 11.70
N ILE A 214 -21.66 4.65 12.66
CA ILE A 214 -20.94 3.85 13.65
C ILE A 214 -20.09 2.78 12.96
N VAL A 215 -20.67 2.02 12.02
CA VAL A 215 -19.94 0.96 11.32
C VAL A 215 -18.80 1.54 10.48
N ASN A 216 -19.00 2.69 9.82
CA ASN A 216 -17.97 3.39 9.06
C ASN A 216 -16.79 3.86 9.93
N ILE A 217 -17.06 4.30 11.16
CA ILE A 217 -16.03 4.66 12.14
C ILE A 217 -15.25 3.42 12.57
N ILE A 218 -15.94 2.34 12.97
CA ILE A 218 -15.29 1.09 13.39
C ILE A 218 -14.42 0.53 12.27
N TRP A 219 -14.94 0.49 11.05
CA TRP A 219 -14.19 0.02 9.89
C TRP A 219 -12.99 0.91 9.60
N GLY A 220 -13.19 2.24 9.64
CA GLY A 220 -12.12 3.20 9.38
C GLY A 220 -10.99 3.14 10.41
N THR A 221 -11.31 3.01 11.70
CA THR A 221 -10.30 2.87 12.76
C THR A 221 -9.59 1.53 12.68
N TYR A 222 -10.32 0.44 12.44
CA TYR A 222 -9.73 -0.88 12.19
C TYR A 222 -8.76 -0.83 11.01
N ALA A 223 -9.17 -0.22 9.90
CA ALA A 223 -8.36 -0.12 8.71
C ALA A 223 -7.10 0.73 8.95
N ALA A 224 -7.22 1.84 9.68
CA ALA A 224 -6.05 2.66 10.06
C ALA A 224 -5.05 1.87 10.92
N CYS A 225 -5.52 1.14 11.94
CA CYS A 225 -4.67 0.31 12.78
C CYS A 225 -3.97 -0.80 12.00
N LYS A 226 -4.70 -1.49 11.13
CA LYS A 226 -4.14 -2.57 10.30
C LYS A 226 -3.16 -2.04 9.25
N LEU A 227 -3.41 -0.84 8.70
CA LEU A 227 -2.46 -0.19 7.80
C LEU A 227 -1.17 0.19 8.53
N ASN A 228 -1.26 0.70 9.75
CA ASN A 228 -0.09 1.05 10.56
C ASN A 228 0.75 -0.17 10.95
N SER A 229 0.11 -1.31 11.23
CA SER A 229 0.85 -2.55 11.51
C SER A 229 1.54 -3.13 10.28
N MET A 230 0.93 -3.02 9.09
CA MET A 230 1.60 -3.35 7.83
C MET A 230 2.78 -2.40 7.53
N LEU A 231 2.61 -1.12 7.80
CA LEU A 231 3.65 -0.10 7.66
C LEU A 231 4.88 -0.41 8.53
N ALA A 232 4.64 -0.78 9.80
CA ALA A 232 5.70 -1.17 10.72
C ALA A 232 6.51 -2.36 10.18
N ARG A 233 5.83 -3.39 9.64
CA ARG A 233 6.50 -4.55 9.01
C ARG A 233 7.34 -4.17 7.80
N LEU A 234 6.88 -3.23 6.98
CA LEU A 234 7.64 -2.74 5.83
C LEU A 234 8.89 -1.98 6.28
N ARG A 235 8.75 -1.14 7.32
CA ARG A 235 9.88 -0.39 7.91
C ARG A 235 10.92 -1.33 8.52
N ASP A 236 10.49 -2.34 9.26
CA ASP A 236 11.39 -3.31 9.86
C ASP A 236 12.09 -4.17 8.78
N ALA A 237 11.41 -4.42 7.66
CA ALA A 237 11.99 -5.06 6.47
C ALA A 237 12.92 -4.13 5.65
N GLU A 238 13.10 -2.87 6.07
CA GLU A 238 13.96 -1.90 5.41
C GLU A 238 15.23 -1.58 6.21
N GLY A 239 15.34 -2.08 7.45
CA GLY A 239 16.53 -1.95 8.29
C GLY A 239 17.76 -2.59 7.66
N GLY A 240 18.54 -1.82 6.89
CA GLY A 240 19.81 -2.27 6.33
C GLY A 240 20.41 -1.46 5.17
N ASP A 241 19.72 -0.44 4.62
CA ASP A 241 20.30 0.36 3.52
C ASP A 241 20.13 1.87 3.78
N VAL A 242 21.24 2.55 4.07
CA VAL A 242 21.29 3.95 4.55
C VAL A 242 21.06 4.99 3.42
N GLY A 243 20.84 4.56 2.18
CA GLY A 243 20.62 5.46 1.04
C GLY A 243 19.24 5.38 0.37
N SER A 244 18.47 4.32 0.61
CA SER A 244 17.20 4.11 -0.08
C SER A 244 16.03 4.82 0.62
N LYS A 245 15.23 5.57 -0.16
CA LYS A 245 13.97 6.16 0.33
C LYS A 245 13.07 5.08 0.92
N PRO A 246 12.36 5.35 2.03
CA PRO A 246 11.50 4.35 2.65
C PRO A 246 10.46 3.84 1.65
N MET A 247 10.22 2.53 1.63
CA MET A 247 9.29 1.86 0.71
C MET A 247 7.92 2.55 0.68
N THR A 248 7.51 3.10 1.80
CA THR A 248 6.24 3.83 1.98
C THR A 248 6.21 5.13 1.17
N GLU A 249 7.30 5.88 1.14
CA GLU A 249 7.46 7.07 0.30
C GLU A 249 7.49 6.70 -1.17
N GLN A 250 8.11 5.57 -1.52
CA GLN A 250 8.08 5.06 -2.89
C GLN A 250 6.66 4.69 -3.33
N LEU A 251 5.91 3.95 -2.49
CA LEU A 251 4.51 3.60 -2.76
C LEU A 251 3.61 4.85 -2.87
N ASP A 252 3.83 5.86 -2.01
CA ASP A 252 3.11 7.13 -2.09
C ASP A 252 3.43 7.91 -3.38
N LEU A 253 4.70 7.90 -3.81
CA LEU A 253 5.09 8.50 -5.09
C LEU A 253 4.44 7.77 -6.27
N ILE A 254 4.40 6.43 -6.23
CA ILE A 254 3.75 5.60 -7.25
C ILE A 254 2.25 5.90 -7.30
N GLU A 255 1.58 5.98 -6.14
CA GLU A 255 0.16 6.34 -6.07
C GLU A 255 -0.10 7.73 -6.68
N ARG A 256 0.71 8.74 -6.34
CA ARG A 256 0.58 10.09 -6.93
C ARG A 256 0.81 10.10 -8.44
N LYS A 257 1.77 9.31 -8.92
CA LYS A 257 2.05 9.21 -10.37
C LYS A 257 0.92 8.49 -11.09
N PHE A 258 0.40 7.42 -10.52
CA PHE A 258 -0.78 6.73 -11.04
C PHE A 258 -1.99 7.67 -11.10
N GLU A 259 -2.28 8.38 -10.01
CA GLU A 259 -3.39 9.35 -9.96
C GLU A 259 -3.21 10.52 -10.94
N ALA A 260 -1.98 10.94 -11.22
CA ALA A 260 -1.71 11.98 -12.22
C ALA A 260 -1.94 11.50 -13.66
N MET A 261 -1.72 10.21 -13.92
CA MET A 261 -1.93 9.61 -15.25
C MET A 261 -3.37 9.14 -15.47
N ASP A 262 -4.06 8.70 -14.41
CA ASP A 262 -5.46 8.29 -14.44
C ASP A 262 -6.39 9.50 -14.58
N ARG A 263 -6.43 10.09 -15.77
CA ARG A 263 -7.26 11.27 -16.09
C ARG A 263 -8.75 10.95 -16.03
N ARG A 264 -9.11 9.71 -16.36
CA ARG A 264 -10.49 9.20 -16.25
C ARG A 264 -10.87 8.99 -14.78
N GLY A 265 -9.92 8.76 -13.88
CA GLY A 265 -10.15 8.62 -12.45
C GLY A 265 -10.94 7.36 -12.08
N ASP A 266 -11.00 6.37 -12.98
CA ASP A 266 -11.70 5.10 -12.76
C ASP A 266 -10.82 4.05 -12.07
N GLY A 267 -9.56 4.40 -11.76
CA GLY A 267 -8.61 3.53 -11.11
C GLY A 267 -7.97 2.52 -12.06
N LEU A 268 -8.08 2.75 -13.37
CA LEU A 268 -7.57 1.92 -14.44
C LEU A 268 -6.90 2.83 -15.47
N LEU A 269 -5.64 2.56 -15.84
CA LEU A 269 -5.00 3.31 -16.91
C LEU A 269 -5.35 2.68 -18.25
N SER A 270 -6.04 3.45 -19.09
CA SER A 270 -6.25 3.08 -20.48
C SER A 270 -5.01 3.38 -21.33
N LYS A 271 -4.99 2.84 -22.55
CA LYS A 271 -3.94 3.10 -23.51
C LYS A 271 -3.82 4.58 -23.89
N ASP A 272 -4.96 5.28 -23.92
CA ASP A 272 -5.02 6.72 -24.17
C ASP A 272 -4.43 7.51 -23.00
N ASP A 273 -4.74 7.11 -21.75
CA ASP A 273 -4.16 7.73 -20.54
C ASP A 273 -2.62 7.61 -20.54
N LEU A 274 -2.10 6.44 -20.95
CA LEU A 274 -0.66 6.21 -21.05
C LEU A 274 -0.01 7.05 -22.17
N ARG A 275 -0.67 7.15 -23.33
CA ARG A 275 -0.21 7.98 -24.46
C ARG A 275 -0.10 9.45 -24.06
N GLU A 276 -1.12 9.97 -23.39
CA GLU A 276 -1.15 11.35 -22.93
C GLU A 276 -0.10 11.62 -21.84
N ALA A 277 0.08 10.66 -20.92
CA ALA A 277 1.12 10.74 -19.90
C ALA A 277 2.54 10.79 -20.49
N VAL A 278 2.82 10.02 -21.55
CA VAL A 278 4.11 10.04 -22.25
C VAL A 278 4.38 11.41 -22.89
N VAL A 279 3.35 12.00 -23.53
CA VAL A 279 3.43 13.35 -24.11
C VAL A 279 3.67 14.40 -23.03
N GLU A 280 2.94 14.33 -21.90
CA GLU A 280 3.06 15.27 -20.79
C GLU A 280 4.42 15.17 -20.09
N MET A 281 5.01 13.97 -20.01
CA MET A 281 6.36 13.75 -19.49
C MET A 281 7.46 14.08 -20.50
N ASN A 282 7.11 14.57 -21.69
CA ASN A 282 8.02 14.90 -22.78
C ASN A 282 8.94 13.72 -23.16
N LEU A 283 8.44 12.50 -23.00
CA LEU A 283 9.13 11.27 -23.39
C LEU A 283 8.85 11.02 -24.86
N MET A 284 9.90 10.94 -25.67
CA MET A 284 9.77 10.56 -27.08
C MET A 284 9.71 9.04 -27.18
N MET A 285 8.51 8.48 -27.04
CA MET A 285 8.23 7.07 -27.39
C MET A 285 7.39 7.03 -28.66
N ASP A 286 7.71 6.07 -29.53
CA ASP A 286 6.86 5.83 -30.69
C ASP A 286 5.57 5.06 -30.29
N ALA A 287 4.59 4.99 -31.20
CA ALA A 287 3.32 4.31 -30.93
C ALA A 287 3.48 2.80 -30.72
N LEU A 288 4.49 2.18 -31.34
CA LEU A 288 4.79 0.75 -31.29
C LEU A 288 5.49 0.40 -29.97
N GLU A 289 6.36 1.27 -29.47
CA GLU A 289 6.98 1.21 -28.15
C GLU A 289 5.95 1.41 -27.04
N LEU A 290 5.01 2.36 -27.21
CA LEU A 290 3.90 2.54 -26.27
C LEU A 290 3.06 1.27 -26.19
N ASP A 291 2.74 0.66 -27.33
CA ASP A 291 1.97 -0.57 -27.42
C ASP A 291 2.70 -1.73 -26.74
N ALA A 292 4.00 -1.87 -26.97
CA ALA A 292 4.82 -2.90 -26.34
C ALA A 292 4.93 -2.70 -24.81
N VAL A 293 5.06 -1.46 -24.34
CA VAL A 293 5.08 -1.16 -22.90
C VAL A 293 3.71 -1.44 -22.28
N PHE A 294 2.63 -1.07 -22.96
CA PHE A 294 1.27 -1.34 -22.50
C PHE A 294 1.02 -2.84 -22.36
N GLU A 295 1.35 -3.62 -23.38
CA GLU A 295 1.20 -5.08 -23.38
C GLU A 295 2.10 -5.77 -22.35
N TYR A 296 3.26 -5.18 -22.05
CA TYR A 296 4.13 -5.67 -20.98
C TYR A 296 3.57 -5.39 -19.57
N MET A 297 2.80 -4.31 -19.41
CA MET A 297 2.21 -3.90 -18.13
C MET A 297 0.89 -4.60 -17.84
N ASP A 298 0.03 -4.75 -18.86
CA ASP A 298 -1.26 -5.44 -18.81
C ASP A 298 -1.05 -6.97 -18.78
N LYS A 299 -1.03 -7.54 -17.57
CA LYS A 299 -0.72 -8.97 -17.38
C LYS A 299 -1.96 -9.84 -17.52
N ASP A 300 -3.12 -9.30 -17.19
CA ASP A 300 -4.37 -10.03 -17.30
C ASP A 300 -5.03 -9.88 -18.68
N GLY A 301 -4.50 -8.99 -19.54
CA GLY A 301 -4.92 -8.79 -20.92
C GLY A 301 -6.30 -8.15 -21.01
N ASN A 302 -6.72 -7.43 -19.97
CA ASN A 302 -8.06 -6.86 -19.91
C ASN A 302 -8.19 -5.55 -20.72
N GLY A 303 -7.08 -5.04 -21.28
CA GLY A 303 -7.02 -3.80 -22.05
C GLY A 303 -6.88 -2.54 -21.19
N PHE A 304 -6.65 -2.70 -19.88
CA PHE A 304 -6.46 -1.65 -18.89
C PHE A 304 -5.39 -2.05 -17.88
N ILE A 305 -4.53 -1.10 -17.51
CA ILE A 305 -3.52 -1.34 -16.48
C ILE A 305 -4.12 -1.00 -15.13
N SER A 306 -4.29 -2.02 -14.29
CA SER A 306 -4.70 -1.85 -12.89
C SER A 306 -3.58 -1.22 -12.06
N LYS A 307 -3.96 -0.65 -10.90
CA LYS A 307 -2.96 -0.05 -10.00
C LYS A 307 -1.91 -1.06 -9.53
N ASP A 308 -2.31 -2.31 -9.27
CA ASP A 308 -1.40 -3.38 -8.82
C ASP A 308 -0.39 -3.76 -9.92
N GLU A 309 -0.83 -3.78 -11.18
CA GLU A 309 0.04 -3.99 -12.34
C GLU A 309 1.02 -2.84 -12.53
N PHE A 310 0.54 -1.60 -12.42
CA PHE A 310 1.37 -0.42 -12.47
C PHE A 310 2.42 -0.38 -11.34
N GLU A 311 2.01 -0.65 -10.09
CA GLU A 311 2.90 -0.71 -8.93
C GLU A 311 3.95 -1.81 -9.09
N SER A 312 3.53 -3.00 -9.52
CA SER A 312 4.44 -4.12 -9.77
C SER A 312 5.45 -3.81 -10.86
N TRP A 313 5.01 -3.20 -11.97
CA TRP A 313 5.88 -2.77 -13.06
C TRP A 313 6.86 -1.68 -12.61
N TRP A 314 6.39 -0.66 -11.88
CA TRP A 314 7.24 0.42 -11.41
C TRP A 314 8.31 -0.06 -10.42
N LEU A 315 7.94 -0.92 -9.49
CA LEU A 315 8.89 -1.51 -8.54
C LEU A 315 9.90 -2.44 -9.23
N ALA A 316 9.50 -3.14 -10.29
CA ALA A 316 10.39 -4.00 -11.08
C ALA A 316 11.35 -3.21 -11.98
N ASN A 317 10.88 -2.12 -12.60
CA ASN A 317 11.63 -1.40 -13.64
C ASN A 317 12.36 -0.14 -13.11
N LYS A 318 11.92 0.44 -11.99
CA LYS A 318 12.62 1.54 -11.30
C LYS A 318 13.22 1.14 -9.94
N GLY A 319 13.07 -0.12 -9.53
CA GLY A 319 13.69 -0.66 -8.32
C GLY A 319 15.21 -0.56 -8.39
N VAL A 320 15.75 0.43 -7.67
CA VAL A 320 17.17 0.59 -7.32
C VAL A 320 18.10 0.90 -8.50
N LYS A 321 18.08 2.15 -8.99
CA LYS A 321 19.35 2.80 -9.35
C LYS A 321 19.83 3.56 -8.12
N VAL A 322 20.69 2.91 -7.33
CA VAL A 322 21.57 3.63 -6.39
C VAL A 322 22.49 4.49 -7.26
N LEU A 323 22.30 5.79 -7.19
CA LEU A 323 23.33 6.77 -7.53
C LEU A 323 23.80 7.38 -6.21
#